data_AF-A0A2U8QRW6-F1
#
_entry.id   AF-A0A2U8QRW6-F1
#
_cell.length_a   1.000
_cell.length_b   1.000
_cell.length_c   1.000
_cell.angle_alpha   90.00
_cell.angle_beta   90.00
_cell.angle_gamma   90.00
#
_symmetry.space_group_name_H-M   'P 1'
#
loop_
_entity.id
_entity.type
_entity.pdbx_description
1 polymer ?
#
loop_
_entity_poly.entity_id
_entity_poly.type
_entity_poly.pdbx_seq_one_letter_code
_entity_poly.pdbx_strand_id
1 'polypeptide(L)'
;MGRPAINTVFVSSENKDNFNTTVPSMMEASFQSAFQTKLMALNPGYTTNALGLDAATFTTVLATDVLNVSTTGTTTFFDGTNVLTGRALTDDVIDVELLLIFGGPDGTANGGLTSDNVNANDKPFLTSFPYLASPW
;
A
#
# COMPACT_ATOMS: atom_id res chain seq x y z
N MET A 1 -11.85 -3.34 -0.75
CA MET A 1 -10.68 -2.45 -0.93
C MET A 1 -10.29 -1.83 0.40
N GLY A 2 -9.59 -2.60 1.22
CA GLY A 2 -9.03 -2.16 2.49
C GLY A 2 -7.69 -1.44 2.33
N ARG A 3 -6.98 -1.63 1.22
CA ARG A 3 -5.69 -0.98 0.97
C ARG A 3 -5.68 -0.23 -0.37
N PRO A 4 -5.33 1.07 -0.37
CA PRO A 4 -5.18 1.86 -1.59
C PRO A 4 -4.24 1.19 -2.61
N ALA A 5 -4.44 1.49 -3.90
CA ALA A 5 -3.60 1.12 -5.06
C ALA A 5 -3.20 -0.37 -5.32
N ILE A 6 -3.35 -1.31 -4.37
CA ILE A 6 -3.07 -2.74 -4.55
C ILE A 6 -3.85 -3.32 -5.75
N ASN A 7 -5.15 -3.04 -5.83
CA ASN A 7 -6.00 -3.49 -6.94
C ASN A 7 -5.68 -2.83 -8.28
N THR A 8 -5.01 -1.68 -8.24
CA THR A 8 -4.58 -0.97 -9.44
C THR A 8 -3.26 -1.54 -9.96
N VAL A 9 -2.34 -1.91 -9.07
CA VAL A 9 -0.96 -2.30 -9.44
C VAL A 9 -0.79 -3.82 -9.55
N PHE A 10 -1.32 -4.59 -8.60
CA PHE A 10 -1.01 -6.02 -8.45
C PHE A 10 -2.07 -6.95 -9.04
N VAL A 11 -3.33 -6.53 -9.07
CA VAL A 11 -4.42 -7.32 -9.65
C VAL A 11 -4.47 -7.10 -11.16
N SER A 12 -4.38 -8.18 -11.93
CA SER A 12 -4.53 -8.09 -13.40
C SER A 12 -5.96 -7.68 -13.76
N SER A 13 -6.13 -6.97 -14.88
CA SER A 13 -7.43 -6.44 -15.31
C SER A 13 -8.52 -7.51 -15.39
N GLU A 14 -8.17 -8.72 -15.85
CA GLU A 14 -9.06 -9.88 -15.95
C GLU A 14 -9.45 -10.49 -14.60
N ASN A 15 -8.68 -10.25 -13.54
CA ASN A 15 -8.92 -10.81 -12.20
C ASN A 15 -9.58 -9.82 -11.23
N LYS A 16 -9.89 -8.59 -11.64
CA LYS A 16 -10.46 -7.57 -10.75
C LYS A 16 -11.78 -7.99 -10.12
N ASP A 17 -12.69 -8.56 -10.90
CA ASP A 17 -13.99 -9.02 -10.39
C ASP A 17 -13.83 -10.24 -9.47
N ASN A 18 -12.92 -11.15 -9.81
CA ASN A 18 -12.60 -12.30 -8.97
C ASN A 18 -11.99 -11.83 -7.63
N PHE A 19 -11.07 -10.88 -7.66
CA PHE A 19 -10.47 -10.28 -6.46
C PHE A 19 -11.54 -9.61 -5.58
N ASN A 20 -12.45 -8.84 -6.17
CA ASN A 20 -13.51 -8.13 -5.45
C ASN A 20 -14.56 -9.05 -4.81
N THR A 21 -14.70 -10.30 -5.28
CA THR A 21 -15.70 -11.26 -4.79
C THR A 21 -15.10 -12.39 -3.94
N THR A 22 -13.78 -12.58 -3.98
CA THR A 22 -13.08 -13.58 -3.15
C THR A 22 -13.17 -13.18 -1.68
N VAL A 23 -13.56 -14.13 -0.82
CA VAL A 23 -13.62 -13.87 0.62
C VAL A 23 -12.20 -13.66 1.19
N PRO A 24 -11.98 -12.75 2.16
CA PRO A 24 -10.64 -12.42 2.67
C PRO A 24 -9.81 -13.63 3.11
N SER A 25 -10.44 -14.64 3.72
CA SER A 25 -9.76 -15.86 4.17
C SER A 25 -9.20 -16.74 3.04
N MET A 26 -9.62 -16.51 1.79
CA MET A 26 -9.17 -17.26 0.61
C MET A 26 -8.24 -16.43 -0.29
N MET A 27 -8.14 -15.11 -0.08
CA MET A 27 -7.42 -14.21 -0.98
C MET A 27 -5.93 -14.52 -1.09
N GLU A 28 -5.27 -14.85 0.03
CA GLU A 28 -3.84 -15.19 0.02
C GLU A 28 -3.56 -16.35 -0.94
N ALA A 29 -4.28 -17.47 -0.75
CA ALA A 29 -4.13 -18.66 -1.57
C ALA A 29 -4.45 -18.41 -3.06
N SER A 30 -5.34 -17.46 -3.35
CA SER A 30 -5.76 -17.13 -4.72
C SER A 30 -4.84 -16.15 -5.43
N PHE A 31 -4.19 -15.21 -4.73
CA PHE A 31 -3.55 -14.05 -5.38
C PHE A 31 -2.07 -13.84 -5.05
N GLN A 32 -1.54 -14.43 -3.97
CA GLN A 32 -0.16 -14.16 -3.53
C GLN A 32 0.88 -14.43 -4.64
N SER A 33 0.79 -15.58 -5.32
CA SER A 33 1.74 -15.94 -6.39
C SER A 33 1.70 -14.97 -7.57
N ALA A 34 0.50 -14.53 -7.97
CA ALA A 34 0.35 -13.54 -9.03
C ALA A 34 0.93 -12.18 -8.63
N PHE A 35 0.73 -11.78 -7.37
CA PHE A 35 1.26 -10.54 -6.82
C PHE A 35 2.79 -10.59 -6.76
N GLN A 36 3.37 -11.70 -6.32
CA GLN A 36 4.83 -11.89 -6.30
C GLN A 36 5.41 -11.83 -7.71
N THR A 37 4.75 -12.47 -8.68
CA THR A 37 5.16 -12.40 -10.09
C THR A 37 5.14 -10.95 -10.59
N LYS A 38 4.09 -10.20 -10.25
CA LYS A 38 3.97 -8.78 -10.63
C LYS A 38 5.02 -7.91 -9.95
N LEU A 39 5.30 -8.13 -8.66
CA LEU A 39 6.36 -7.44 -7.91
C LEU A 39 7.71 -7.63 -8.59
N MET A 40 8.05 -8.88 -8.91
CA MET A 40 9.34 -9.18 -9.55
C MET A 40 9.43 -8.64 -10.98
N ALA A 41 8.30 -8.50 -11.68
CA ALA A 41 8.27 -7.82 -12.98
C ALA A 41 8.46 -6.30 -12.86
N LEU A 42 7.93 -5.67 -11.80
CA LEU A 42 8.09 -4.24 -11.54
C LEU A 42 9.49 -3.88 -11.04
N ASN A 43 10.03 -4.70 -10.14
CA ASN A 43 11.36 -4.53 -9.57
C ASN A 43 12.13 -5.87 -9.59
N PRO A 44 12.80 -6.22 -10.70
CA PRO A 44 13.59 -7.45 -10.81
C PRO A 44 14.72 -7.56 -9.78
N GLY A 45 15.17 -6.43 -9.21
CA GLY A 45 16.20 -6.37 -8.18
C GLY A 45 15.66 -6.42 -6.74
N TYR A 46 14.36 -6.70 -6.55
CA TYR A 46 13.76 -6.75 -5.22
C TYR A 46 14.43 -7.82 -4.34
N THR A 47 14.82 -7.41 -3.13
CA THR A 47 15.36 -8.30 -2.09
C THR A 47 14.45 -8.28 -0.88
N THR A 48 14.53 -7.22 -0.09
CA THR A 48 13.55 -6.84 0.93
C THR A 48 13.17 -5.37 0.76
N ASN A 49 11.99 -4.99 1.25
CA ASN A 49 11.60 -3.58 1.34
C ASN A 49 12.10 -2.91 2.62
N ALA A 50 11.74 -1.63 2.80
CA ALA A 50 12.08 -0.83 3.97
C ALA A 50 11.47 -1.36 5.29
N LEU A 51 10.59 -2.35 5.22
CA LEU A 51 10.03 -3.07 6.38
C LEU A 51 10.76 -4.39 6.65
N GLY A 52 11.79 -4.73 5.87
CA GLY A 52 12.51 -6.00 5.95
C GLY A 52 11.73 -7.19 5.40
N LEU A 53 10.62 -6.97 4.70
CA LEU A 53 9.82 -8.05 4.12
C LEU A 53 10.42 -8.48 2.79
N ASP A 54 10.63 -9.79 2.62
CA ASP A 54 10.98 -10.36 1.31
C ASP A 54 9.77 -10.38 0.37
N ALA A 55 9.99 -10.76 -0.89
CA ALA A 55 8.94 -10.73 -1.91
C ALA A 55 7.73 -11.61 -1.54
N ALA A 56 7.96 -12.80 -0.99
CA ALA A 56 6.89 -13.70 -0.59
C ALA A 56 6.06 -13.11 0.56
N THR A 57 6.73 -12.67 1.63
CA THR A 57 6.10 -12.11 2.83
C THR A 57 5.36 -10.81 2.51
N PHE A 58 5.98 -9.91 1.74
CA PHE A 58 5.35 -8.66 1.34
C PHE A 58 4.09 -8.92 0.52
N THR A 59 4.15 -9.81 -0.46
CA THR A 59 2.98 -10.10 -1.30
C THR A 59 1.90 -10.93 -0.62
N THR A 60 2.22 -11.73 0.40
CA THR A 60 1.23 -12.31 1.32
C THR A 60 0.47 -11.20 2.05
N VAL A 61 1.21 -10.22 2.60
CA VAL A 61 0.62 -9.06 3.27
C VAL A 61 -0.28 -8.25 2.32
N LEU A 62 0.09 -8.12 1.04
CA LEU A 62 -0.71 -7.40 0.05
C LEU A 62 -1.91 -8.19 -0.51
N ALA A 63 -1.80 -9.51 -0.63
CA ALA A 63 -2.84 -10.35 -1.22
C ALA A 63 -4.13 -10.36 -0.40
N THR A 64 -4.02 -10.25 0.92
CA THR A 64 -5.19 -10.13 1.81
C THR A 64 -5.67 -8.68 1.88
N ASP A 65 -6.72 -8.35 1.12
CA ASP A 65 -7.30 -7.00 1.09
C ASP A 65 -8.15 -6.70 2.33
N VAL A 66 -7.48 -6.45 3.44
CA VAL A 66 -8.09 -6.03 4.71
C VAL A 66 -7.46 -4.73 5.20
N LEU A 67 -8.32 -3.85 5.73
CA LEU A 67 -7.87 -2.67 6.46
C LEU A 67 -7.62 -3.07 7.91
N ASN A 68 -6.35 -3.14 8.28
CA ASN A 68 -5.94 -3.26 9.66
C ASN A 68 -6.14 -1.90 10.33
N VAL A 69 -6.86 -1.86 11.46
CA VAL A 69 -7.14 -0.63 12.21
C VAL A 69 -6.74 -0.83 13.66
N SER A 70 -5.95 0.09 14.19
CA SER A 70 -5.71 0.19 15.62
C SER A 70 -6.83 1.00 16.28
N THR A 71 -7.47 0.44 17.31
CA THR A 71 -8.51 1.15 18.09
C THR A 71 -7.96 1.88 19.31
N THR A 72 -6.68 1.67 19.62
CA THR A 72 -6.04 2.15 20.85
C THR A 72 -4.64 2.73 20.63
N GLY A 73 -4.00 2.44 19.49
CA GLY A 73 -2.70 2.98 19.10
C GLY A 73 -2.80 3.99 17.97
N THR A 74 -1.65 4.46 17.49
CA THR A 74 -1.55 5.35 16.33
C THR A 74 -2.21 4.71 15.11
N THR A 75 -3.03 5.48 14.41
CA THR A 75 -3.63 5.11 13.13
C THR A 75 -2.80 5.72 12.01
N THR A 76 -2.00 4.92 11.32
CA THR A 76 -1.22 5.37 10.16
C THR A 76 -1.00 4.23 9.18
N PHE A 77 -0.84 4.59 7.91
CA PHE A 77 -0.39 3.70 6.87
C PHE A 77 1.09 3.34 7.05
N PHE A 78 1.93 4.35 7.30
CA PHE A 78 3.33 4.21 7.73
C PHE A 78 3.86 5.55 8.26
N ASP A 79 4.46 5.56 9.46
CA ASP A 79 5.10 6.75 10.06
C ASP A 79 6.59 6.55 10.38
N GLY A 80 7.21 5.48 9.85
CA GLY A 80 8.56 5.06 10.19
C GLY A 80 8.65 4.10 11.38
N THR A 81 7.58 3.95 12.17
CA THR A 81 7.52 3.03 13.32
C THR A 81 6.33 2.09 13.25
N ASN A 82 5.12 2.65 13.08
CA ASN A 82 3.86 1.95 12.94
C ASN A 82 3.61 1.67 11.46
N VAL A 83 3.08 0.49 11.16
CA VAL A 83 2.93 -0.02 9.79
C VAL A 83 1.54 -0.59 9.64
N LEU A 84 0.78 -0.09 8.65
CA LEU A 84 -0.53 -0.61 8.27
C LEU A 84 -1.48 -0.73 9.47
N THR A 85 -1.54 0.30 10.30
CA THR A 85 -2.43 0.37 11.49
C THR A 85 -3.70 1.19 11.21
N GLY A 86 -3.90 1.56 9.95
CA GLY A 86 -5.03 2.28 9.41
C GLY A 86 -4.52 3.32 8.42
N ARG A 87 -5.15 4.49 8.41
CA ARG A 87 -4.74 5.62 7.56
C ARG A 87 -5.12 6.94 8.22
N ALA A 88 -4.16 7.84 8.41
CA ALA A 88 -4.41 9.24 8.73
C ALA A 88 -4.72 10.02 7.45
N LEU A 89 -5.44 11.14 7.57
CA LEU A 89 -5.81 11.96 6.42
C LEU A 89 -4.60 12.47 5.63
N THR A 90 -3.51 12.74 6.34
CA THR A 90 -2.25 13.27 5.79
C THR A 90 -1.28 12.18 5.36
N ASP A 91 -1.62 10.89 5.47
CA ASP A 91 -0.76 9.82 4.98
C ASP A 91 -0.72 9.83 3.46
N ASP A 92 0.50 9.96 2.93
CA ASP A 92 0.81 9.75 1.53
C ASP A 92 1.01 8.27 1.25
N VAL A 93 -0.10 7.60 0.98
CA VAL A 93 -0.13 6.15 0.78
C VAL A 93 0.61 5.74 -0.49
N ILE A 94 0.65 6.61 -1.51
CA ILE A 94 1.27 6.27 -2.79
C ILE A 94 2.80 6.32 -2.65
N ASP A 95 3.34 7.36 -2.03
CA ASP A 95 4.79 7.43 -1.76
C ASP A 95 5.25 6.27 -0.88
N VAL A 96 4.47 5.90 0.14
CA VAL A 96 4.79 4.72 0.96
C VAL A 96 4.77 3.44 0.14
N GLU A 97 3.76 3.19 -0.69
CA GLU A 97 3.70 1.99 -1.52
C GLU A 97 4.86 1.91 -2.51
N LEU A 98 5.16 3.03 -3.17
CA LEU A 98 6.29 3.15 -4.09
C LEU A 98 7.63 2.92 -3.37
N LEU A 99 7.80 3.46 -2.16
CA LEU A 99 8.94 3.16 -1.29
C LEU A 99 9.05 1.66 -0.99
N LEU A 100 7.94 0.99 -0.68
CA LEU A 100 7.95 -0.44 -0.37
C LEU A 100 8.21 -1.34 -1.59
N ILE A 101 7.93 -0.86 -2.80
CA ILE A 101 8.22 -1.59 -4.04
C ILE A 101 9.65 -1.32 -4.53
N PHE A 102 10.11 -0.08 -4.48
CA PHE A 102 11.33 0.37 -5.17
C PHE A 102 12.47 0.78 -4.24
N GLY A 103 12.17 1.18 -3.01
CA GLY A 103 13.12 1.76 -2.03
C GLY A 103 14.16 0.80 -1.46
N GLY A 104 13.96 -0.51 -1.59
CA GLY A 104 14.89 -1.51 -1.06
C GLY A 104 14.97 -1.51 0.47
N PRO A 105 15.98 -2.20 1.06
CA PRO A 105 16.03 -2.45 2.50
C PRO A 105 16.24 -1.20 3.36
N ASP A 106 16.93 -0.18 2.85
CA ASP A 106 17.19 1.09 3.55
C ASP A 106 16.29 2.24 3.06
N GLY A 107 15.38 1.97 2.13
CA GLY A 107 14.48 2.97 1.54
C GLY A 107 15.14 3.93 0.55
N THR A 108 16.41 3.74 0.18
CA THR A 108 17.16 4.67 -0.68
C THR A 108 17.31 4.19 -2.12
N ALA A 109 16.99 2.93 -2.41
CA ALA A 109 17.10 2.39 -3.76
C ALA A 109 16.09 3.05 -4.71
N ASN A 110 16.47 3.24 -5.96
CA ASN A 110 15.60 3.73 -7.03
C ASN A 110 14.80 5.01 -6.66
N GLY A 111 15.40 5.98 -5.97
CA GLY A 111 14.69 7.15 -5.41
C GLY A 111 13.86 7.99 -6.40
N GLY A 112 14.08 7.86 -7.71
CA GLY A 112 13.22 8.47 -8.74
C GLY A 112 11.87 7.74 -8.95
N LEU A 113 11.67 6.59 -8.31
CA LEU A 113 10.48 5.74 -8.41
C LEU A 113 9.74 5.61 -7.07
N THR A 114 10.23 6.23 -5.99
CA THR A 114 9.65 6.13 -4.64
C THR A 114 8.65 7.25 -4.34
N SER A 115 8.29 8.08 -5.33
CA SER A 115 7.28 9.14 -5.16
C SER A 115 6.44 9.36 -6.42
N ASP A 116 5.18 9.74 -6.24
CA ASP A 116 4.29 10.17 -7.33
C ASP A 116 4.41 11.68 -7.65
N ASN A 117 5.22 12.41 -6.87
CA ASN A 117 5.45 13.85 -6.95
C ASN A 117 4.24 14.72 -6.56
N VAL A 118 3.30 14.20 -5.78
CA VAL A 118 2.17 14.95 -5.20
C VAL A 118 2.39 15.16 -3.71
N ASN A 119 2.93 16.33 -3.36
CA ASN A 119 3.36 16.62 -1.98
C ASN A 119 2.24 17.05 -1.02
N ALA A 120 1.08 17.47 -1.51
CA ALA A 120 -0.04 17.92 -0.70
C ALA A 120 -1.35 18.01 -1.50
N ASN A 121 -2.47 18.07 -0.78
CA ASN A 121 -3.76 18.43 -1.38
C ASN A 121 -3.78 19.89 -1.84
N ASP A 122 -4.50 20.16 -2.92
CA ASP A 122 -4.77 21.52 -3.42
C ASP A 122 -5.45 22.42 -2.38
N LYS A 123 -6.18 21.81 -1.44
CA LYS A 123 -6.86 22.50 -0.34
C LYS A 123 -6.60 21.79 0.98
N PRO A 124 -6.16 22.52 2.03
CA PRO A 124 -5.94 21.93 3.35
C PRO A 124 -7.20 21.27 3.91
N PHE A 125 -7.00 20.19 4.67
CA PHE A 125 -8.06 19.58 5.47
C PHE A 125 -8.59 20.57 6.52
N LEU A 126 -9.85 20.38 6.91
CA LEU A 126 -10.44 21.11 8.03
C LEU A 126 -9.86 20.59 9.34
N THR A 127 -9.75 21.46 10.34
CA THR A 127 -9.30 21.07 11.69
C THR A 127 -10.42 20.49 12.54
N SER A 128 -11.64 20.39 12.00
CA SER A 128 -12.83 19.84 12.65
C SER A 128 -13.64 19.01 11.67
N PHE A 129 -14.45 18.09 12.19
CA PHE A 129 -15.37 17.27 11.40
C PHE A 129 -16.21 18.14 10.42
N PRO A 130 -16.33 17.75 9.13
CA PRO A 130 -15.99 16.46 8.53
C PRO A 130 -14.52 16.25 8.10
N TYR A 131 -13.60 17.13 8.48
CA TYR A 131 -12.15 17.10 8.18
C TYR A 131 -11.77 17.17 6.68
N LEU A 132 -12.59 16.69 5.76
CA LEU A 132 -12.39 16.86 4.32
C LEU A 132 -12.52 18.34 3.90
N ALA A 133 -11.67 18.75 2.96
CA ALA A 133 -11.76 20.07 2.35
C ALA A 133 -13.09 20.25 1.59
N SER A 134 -13.65 21.45 1.58
CA SER A 134 -14.89 21.71 0.84
C SER A 134 -14.66 21.70 -0.68
N PRO A 135 -15.66 21.28 -1.49
CA PRO A 135 -15.62 21.39 -2.94
C PRO A 135 -15.35 22.82 -3.43
N TRP A 136 -14.91 22.92 -4.68
CA TRP A 136 -14.72 24.18 -5.41
C TRP A 136 -16.00 24.60 -6.13
#